data_AF-A0A2P2LNW1-F1
#
_entry.id   AF-A0A2P2LNW1-F1
#
_cell.length_a   1.000
_cell.length_b   1.000
_cell.length_c   1.000
_cell.angle_alpha   90.00
_cell.angle_beta   90.00
_cell.angle_gamma   90.00
#
_symmetry.space_group_name_H-M   'P 1'
#
loop_
_entity.id
_entity.type
_entity.pdbx_description
1 polymer ?
#
loop_
_entity_poly.entity_id
_entity_poly.type
_entity_poly.pdbx_seq_one_letter_code
_entity_poly.pdbx_strand_id
1 'polypeptide(L)'
;MGKAKKGPKFAAMKKMVTSKALKHYKEEVLNPRKKDVSKQKLPRNVPQVSSALYLGYNTALGPPYRVLVDTNFINFSIQNKLDLEKGMMDCLYAKCTPCITDCVMAELEKLGQKYRVALRIAKDPRFERIPCIHKGTYADDCIVDRVTQVQNDASISCLFQFNCYID
;
A
#
# COMPACT_ATOMS: atom_id res chain seq x y z
N MET A 1 -14.65 -56.74 6.71
CA MET A 1 -14.87 -56.47 8.16
C MET A 1 -15.30 -55.01 8.34
N GLY A 2 -16.57 -54.76 8.69
CA GLY A 2 -17.10 -53.40 8.89
C GLY A 2 -16.74 -52.83 10.26
N LYS A 3 -16.25 -51.58 10.30
CA LYS A 3 -15.85 -50.91 11.55
C LYS A 3 -17.06 -50.67 12.46
N ALA A 4 -16.87 -50.87 13.77
CA ALA A 4 -17.91 -50.71 14.78
C ALA A 4 -18.47 -49.27 14.82
N LYS A 5 -19.80 -49.14 14.87
CA LYS A 5 -20.48 -47.84 14.95
C LYS A 5 -20.29 -47.26 16.36
N LYS A 6 -19.86 -45.99 16.46
CA LYS A 6 -19.75 -45.27 17.73
C LYS A 6 -21.15 -45.09 18.34
N GLY A 7 -21.33 -45.57 19.57
CA GLY A 7 -22.58 -45.43 20.31
C GLY A 7 -22.90 -43.97 20.69
N PRO A 8 -24.16 -43.68 21.03
CA PRO A 8 -24.59 -42.36 21.46
C PRO A 8 -23.88 -41.95 22.76
N LYS A 9 -23.53 -40.66 22.87
CA LYS A 9 -22.92 -40.11 24.08
C LYS A 9 -24.04 -39.82 25.11
N PHE A 10 -23.96 -40.47 26.27
CA PHE A 10 -24.87 -40.21 27.38
C PHE A 10 -24.63 -38.79 27.96
N ALA A 11 -25.71 -38.13 28.39
CA ALA A 11 -25.69 -36.76 28.95
C ALA A 11 -25.11 -35.67 28.03
N ALA A 12 -25.30 -35.77 26.72
CA ALA A 12 -24.95 -34.71 25.79
C ALA A 12 -25.86 -33.47 25.99
N MET A 13 -25.33 -32.43 26.64
CA MET A 13 -26.02 -31.15 26.81
C MET A 13 -25.76 -30.21 25.62
N LYS A 14 -26.73 -29.33 25.34
CA LYS A 14 -26.56 -28.23 24.38
C LYS A 14 -25.46 -27.29 24.90
N LYS A 15 -24.49 -26.94 24.06
CA LYS A 15 -23.43 -26.00 24.43
C LYS A 15 -24.04 -24.65 24.81
N MET A 16 -24.01 -24.32 26.09
CA MET A 16 -24.35 -22.99 26.61
C MET A 16 -23.09 -22.14 26.77
N VAL A 17 -23.23 -20.84 26.58
CA VAL A 17 -22.14 -19.89 26.80
C VAL A 17 -21.75 -19.95 28.28
N THR A 18 -20.49 -20.28 28.54
CA THR A 18 -19.97 -20.40 29.90
C THR A 18 -19.66 -19.01 30.48
N SER A 19 -19.81 -18.88 31.80
CA SER A 19 -19.47 -17.65 32.52
C SER A 19 -18.01 -17.21 32.32
N LYS A 20 -17.10 -18.16 32.07
CA LYS A 20 -15.69 -17.89 31.71
C LYS A 20 -15.56 -17.20 30.34
N ALA A 21 -16.32 -17.63 29.34
CA ALA A 21 -16.31 -17.01 28.02
C ALA A 21 -16.84 -15.56 28.07
N LEU A 22 -17.88 -15.30 28.87
CA LEU A 22 -18.41 -13.95 29.09
C LEU A 22 -17.40 -13.04 29.81
N LYS A 23 -16.66 -13.58 30.79
CA LYS A 23 -15.60 -12.83 31.49
C LYS A 23 -14.44 -12.48 30.56
N HIS A 24 -13.98 -13.42 29.73
CA HIS A 24 -12.91 -13.18 28.77
C HIS A 24 -13.27 -12.10 27.75
N TYR A 25 -14.49 -12.19 27.19
CA TYR A 25 -15.00 -11.17 26.29
C TYR A 25 -15.13 -9.81 26.97
N LYS A 26 -15.62 -9.77 28.23
CA LYS A 26 -15.65 -8.53 29.01
C LYS A 26 -14.24 -7.98 29.27
N GLU A 27 -13.26 -8.80 29.61
CA GLU A 27 -11.88 -8.33 29.83
C GLU A 27 -11.22 -7.80 28.56
N GLU A 28 -11.45 -8.43 27.40
CA GLU A 28 -10.93 -7.97 26.11
C GLU A 28 -11.56 -6.65 25.66
N VAL A 29 -12.85 -6.44 25.96
CA VAL A 29 -13.59 -5.21 25.62
C VAL A 29 -13.34 -4.09 26.64
N LEU A 30 -13.25 -4.39 27.94
CA LEU A 30 -13.03 -3.39 28.99
C LEU A 30 -11.55 -3.00 29.17
N ASN A 31 -10.58 -3.83 28.80
CA ASN A 31 -9.15 -3.52 28.93
C ASN A 31 -8.42 -3.56 27.58
N PRO A 32 -8.70 -2.62 26.65
CA PRO A 32 -7.86 -2.44 25.47
C PRO A 32 -6.39 -2.15 25.84
N ARG A 33 -6.15 -1.56 27.01
CA ARG A 33 -4.82 -1.15 27.52
C ARG A 33 -3.86 -2.31 27.83
N LYS A 34 -4.34 -3.54 28.07
CA LYS A 34 -3.42 -4.69 28.29
C LYS A 34 -2.67 -5.09 27.02
N LYS A 35 -3.22 -4.82 25.82
CA LYS A 35 -2.50 -4.98 24.54
C LYS A 35 -1.38 -3.95 24.36
N ASP A 36 -1.44 -2.82 25.06
CA ASP A 36 -0.44 -1.76 24.94
C ASP A 36 0.79 -2.02 25.82
N VAL A 37 0.62 -2.69 26.97
CA VAL A 37 1.73 -3.07 27.87
C VAL A 37 2.64 -4.12 27.22
N SER A 38 2.12 -5.02 26.39
CA SER A 38 2.95 -5.97 25.62
C SER A 38 3.71 -5.27 24.48
N LYS A 39 3.16 -4.22 23.87
CA LYS A 39 3.87 -3.39 22.88
C LYS A 39 5.02 -2.59 23.50
N GLN A 40 4.89 -2.15 24.76
CA GLN A 40 5.96 -1.44 25.47
C GLN A 40 7.19 -2.31 25.78
N LYS A 41 7.09 -3.64 25.72
CA LYS A 41 8.23 -4.56 25.87
C LYS A 41 9.01 -4.79 24.58
N LEU A 42 8.56 -4.24 23.44
CA LEU A 42 9.31 -4.32 22.19
C LEU A 42 10.53 -3.38 22.27
N PRO A 43 11.68 -3.76 21.71
CA PRO A 43 12.82 -2.86 21.61
C PRO A 43 12.41 -1.57 20.88
N ARG A 44 12.98 -0.44 21.30
CA ARG A 44 12.73 0.87 20.68
C ARG A 44 13.21 0.81 19.22
N ASN A 45 12.28 0.61 18.28
CA ASN A 45 12.57 0.70 16.85
C ASN A 45 12.66 2.17 16.47
N VAL A 46 13.86 2.74 16.54
CA VAL A 46 14.14 4.05 15.97
C VAL A 46 14.49 3.83 14.50
N PRO A 47 13.70 4.35 13.55
CA PRO A 47 14.03 4.22 12.14
C PRO A 47 15.41 4.86 11.89
N GLN A 48 16.30 4.09 11.26
CA GLN A 48 17.60 4.61 10.83
C GLN A 48 17.38 5.40 9.53
N VAL A 49 17.97 6.59 9.46
CA VAL A 49 17.96 7.39 8.23
C VAL A 49 18.88 6.70 7.22
N SER A 50 18.46 6.59 5.95
CA SER A 50 19.30 5.93 4.95
C SER A 50 20.61 6.66 4.70
N SER A 51 21.62 5.89 4.33
CA SER A 51 22.93 6.39 3.93
C SER A 51 22.92 7.20 2.63
N ALA A 52 21.83 7.13 1.85
CA ALA A 52 21.67 7.85 0.59
C ALA A 52 21.27 9.33 0.79
N LEU A 53 20.79 9.69 1.98
CA LEU A 53 20.42 11.07 2.31
C LEU A 53 21.62 11.82 2.90
N TYR A 54 22.17 12.74 2.13
CA TYR A 54 23.11 13.74 2.61
C TYR A 54 22.37 15.03 2.98
N LEU A 55 22.17 15.28 4.28
CA LEU A 55 21.51 16.50 4.80
C LEU A 55 20.14 16.80 4.13
N GLY A 56 19.38 15.75 3.80
CA GLY A 56 18.08 15.87 3.13
C GLY A 56 18.13 15.82 1.60
N TYR A 57 19.32 15.86 0.99
CA TYR A 57 19.51 15.59 -0.43
C TYR A 57 19.75 14.10 -0.67
N ASN A 58 18.97 13.49 -1.56
CA ASN A 58 19.14 12.09 -1.93
C ASN A 58 20.13 11.97 -3.09
N THR A 59 21.36 11.55 -2.81
CA THR A 59 22.44 11.41 -3.82
C THR A 59 22.25 10.20 -4.73
N ALA A 60 21.36 9.27 -4.38
CA ALA A 60 21.10 8.06 -5.17
C ALA A 60 20.17 8.32 -6.36
N LEU A 61 19.49 9.47 -6.40
CA LEU A 61 18.62 9.87 -7.50
C LEU A 61 19.46 10.13 -8.76
N GLY A 62 19.37 9.21 -9.72
CA GLY A 62 20.02 9.34 -11.03
C GLY A 62 19.15 8.76 -12.14
N PRO A 63 19.37 9.15 -13.40
CA PRO A 63 18.68 8.58 -14.55
C PRO A 63 19.02 7.08 -14.72
N PRO A 64 18.06 6.21 -15.11
CA PRO A 64 16.66 6.50 -15.44
C PRO A 64 15.76 6.67 -14.20
N TYR A 65 14.90 7.69 -14.22
CA TYR A 65 13.99 7.96 -13.11
C TYR A 65 12.77 7.04 -13.16
N ARG A 66 12.41 6.46 -12.02
CA ARG A 66 11.13 5.77 -11.82
C ARG A 66 10.21 6.69 -11.04
N VAL A 67 9.04 6.97 -11.59
CA VAL A 67 8.14 7.96 -11.01
C VAL A 67 6.80 7.31 -10.70
N LEU A 68 6.35 7.44 -9.47
CA LEU A 68 5.02 6.96 -9.08
C LEU A 68 3.96 7.90 -9.59
N VAL A 69 2.96 7.32 -10.25
CA VAL A 69 1.81 8.05 -10.80
C VAL A 69 0.55 7.72 -10.00
N ASP A 70 -0.18 8.76 -9.62
CA ASP A 70 -1.45 8.67 -8.89
C ASP A 70 -2.67 8.90 -9.80
N THR A 71 -3.87 8.52 -9.34
CA THR A 71 -5.13 8.66 -10.06
C THR A 71 -5.44 10.12 -10.41
N ASN A 72 -5.14 11.05 -9.50
CA ASN A 72 -5.40 12.47 -9.74
C ASN A 72 -4.52 13.02 -10.86
N PHE A 73 -3.24 12.62 -10.90
CA PHE A 73 -2.32 13.02 -11.96
C PHE A 73 -2.75 12.51 -13.34
N ILE A 74 -3.25 11.27 -13.40
CA ILE A 74 -3.78 10.70 -14.65
C ILE A 74 -5.01 11.50 -15.11
N ASN A 75 -5.92 11.86 -14.19
CA ASN A 75 -7.10 12.64 -14.52
C ASN A 75 -6.73 14.04 -15.05
N PHE A 76 -5.78 14.71 -14.41
CA PHE A 76 -5.27 16.00 -14.84
C PHE A 76 -4.57 15.94 -16.20
N SER A 77 -3.79 14.88 -16.43
CA SER A 77 -3.09 14.66 -17.71
C SER A 77 -4.09 14.50 -18.87
N ILE A 78 -5.22 13.82 -18.63
CA ILE A 78 -6.27 13.65 -19.64
C ILE A 78 -6.98 14.97 -19.92
N GLN A 79 -7.28 15.76 -18.90
CA GLN A 79 -7.92 17.07 -19.06
C GLN A 79 -7.06 18.02 -19.91
N ASN A 80 -5.75 18.03 -19.65
CA ASN A 80 -4.80 18.88 -20.37
C ASN A 80 -4.23 18.27 -21.65
N LYS A 81 -4.64 17.04 -21.99
CA LYS A 81 -4.17 16.28 -23.17
C LYS A 81 -2.65 16.11 -23.20
N LEU A 82 -2.06 15.88 -22.02
CA LEU A 82 -0.64 15.64 -21.86
C LEU A 82 -0.34 14.15 -22.00
N ASP A 83 0.70 13.83 -22.77
CA ASP A 83 1.27 12.49 -22.86
C ASP A 83 2.22 12.30 -21.68
N LEU A 84 1.90 11.39 -20.75
CA LEU A 84 2.60 11.21 -19.48
C LEU A 84 4.10 10.94 -19.67
N GLU A 85 4.47 10.05 -20.60
CA GLU A 85 5.87 9.69 -20.83
C GLU A 85 6.69 10.88 -21.36
N LYS A 86 6.15 11.61 -22.35
CA LYS A 86 6.81 12.76 -22.95
C LYS A 86 6.86 13.94 -21.98
N GLY A 87 5.75 14.27 -21.32
CA GLY A 87 5.69 15.37 -20.36
C GLY A 87 6.67 15.20 -19.21
N MET A 88 6.92 13.96 -18.77
CA MET A 88 7.91 13.67 -17.73
C MET A 88 9.34 13.75 -18.26
N MET A 89 9.59 13.31 -19.50
CA MET A 89 10.89 13.46 -20.16
C MET A 89 11.26 14.93 -20.38
N ASP A 90 10.30 15.75 -20.80
CA ASP A 90 10.49 17.19 -21.02
C ASP A 90 10.69 17.95 -19.70
N CYS A 91 10.05 17.51 -18.62
CA CYS A 91 10.18 18.14 -17.30
C CYS A 91 11.52 17.81 -16.61
N LEU A 92 11.95 16.55 -16.66
CA LEU A 92 13.16 16.08 -15.98
C LEU A 92 14.42 16.05 -16.87
N TYR A 93 14.27 16.33 -18.17
CA TYR A 93 15.33 16.24 -19.19
C TYR A 93 16.10 14.92 -19.19
N ALA A 94 15.44 13.84 -18.78
CA ALA A 94 16.03 12.53 -18.59
C ALA A 94 15.04 11.42 -18.93
N LYS A 95 15.54 10.20 -19.16
CA LYS A 95 14.69 9.04 -19.38
C LYS A 95 13.90 8.72 -18.12
N CYS A 96 12.57 8.75 -18.23
CA CYS A 96 11.65 8.47 -17.15
C CYS A 96 10.81 7.23 -17.48
N THR A 97 10.59 6.38 -16.49
CA THR A 97 9.67 5.24 -16.59
C THR A 97 8.54 5.48 -15.58
N PRO A 98 7.33 5.77 -16.04
CA PRO A 98 6.20 5.96 -15.14
C PRO A 98 5.77 4.62 -14.56
N CYS A 99 5.52 4.60 -13.26
CA CYS A 99 5.14 3.41 -12.52
C CYS A 99 3.77 3.60 -11.86
N ILE A 100 2.92 2.59 -11.96
CA ILE A 100 1.56 2.60 -11.40
C ILE A 100 1.45 1.48 -10.37
N THR A 101 0.89 1.78 -9.20
CA THR A 101 0.63 0.76 -8.19
C THR A 101 -0.71 0.07 -8.44
N ASP A 102 -0.81 -1.19 -8.01
CA ASP A 102 -2.07 -1.95 -8.04
C ASP A 102 -3.24 -1.23 -7.35
N CYS A 103 -2.92 -0.41 -6.36
CA CYS A 103 -3.89 0.30 -5.54
C CYS A 103 -4.48 1.51 -6.26
N VAL A 104 -3.65 2.28 -6.98
CA VAL A 104 -4.09 3.34 -7.92
C VAL A 104 -4.94 2.73 -9.03
N MET A 105 -4.56 1.55 -9.53
CA MET A 105 -5.33 0.85 -10.55
C MET A 105 -6.73 0.46 -10.04
N ALA A 106 -6.82 -0.04 -8.82
CA ALA A 106 -8.09 -0.40 -8.18
C ALA A 106 -8.98 0.84 -7.93
N GLU A 107 -8.40 1.99 -7.60
CA GLU A 107 -9.15 3.25 -7.46
C GLU A 107 -9.73 3.72 -8.79
N LEU A 108 -8.96 3.66 -9.88
CA LEU A 108 -9.47 3.98 -11.23
C LEU A 108 -10.63 3.07 -11.65
N GLU A 109 -10.58 1.80 -11.29
CA GLU A 109 -11.68 0.86 -11.56
C GLU A 109 -12.95 1.20 -10.77
N LYS A 110 -12.82 1.72 -9.54
CA LYS A 110 -13.96 2.17 -8.72
C LYS A 110 -14.63 3.43 -9.24
N LEU A 111 -13.87 4.35 -9.84
CA LEU A 111 -14.41 5.58 -10.42
C LEU A 111 -15.32 5.31 -11.64
N GLY A 112 -15.29 4.09 -12.18
CA GLY A 112 -16.29 3.55 -13.10
C GLY A 112 -16.12 4.00 -14.55
N GLN A 113 -17.23 4.02 -15.30
CA GLN A 113 -17.21 4.17 -16.78
C GLN A 113 -16.71 5.53 -17.27
N LYS A 114 -16.83 6.59 -16.46
CA LYS A 114 -16.37 7.95 -16.82
C LYS A 114 -14.86 7.99 -17.08
N TYR A 115 -14.10 7.14 -16.40
CA TYR A 115 -12.64 7.10 -16.45
C TYR A 115 -12.11 5.92 -17.29
N ARG A 116 -12.91 5.39 -18.22
CA ARG A 116 -12.50 4.27 -19.09
C ARG A 116 -11.28 4.61 -19.95
N VAL A 117 -11.12 5.88 -20.33
CA VAL A 117 -9.93 6.35 -21.07
C VAL A 117 -8.69 6.28 -20.17
N ALA A 118 -8.78 6.77 -18.93
CA ALA A 118 -7.71 6.66 -17.94
C ALA A 118 -7.30 5.21 -17.69
N LEU A 119 -8.27 4.30 -17.58
CA LEU A 119 -8.02 2.88 -17.39
C LEU A 119 -7.30 2.23 -18.58
N ARG A 120 -7.51 2.72 -19.81
CA ARG A 120 -6.77 2.24 -20.99
C ARG A 120 -5.32 2.71 -20.97
N ILE A 121 -5.12 4.01 -20.69
CA ILE A 121 -3.78 4.61 -20.60
C ILE A 121 -2.98 3.91 -19.49
N ALA A 122 -3.57 3.69 -18.31
CA ALA A 122 -2.91 3.01 -17.20
C ALA A 122 -2.55 1.53 -17.50
N LYS A 123 -3.17 0.91 -18.51
CA LYS A 123 -2.85 -0.47 -18.96
C LYS A 123 -1.81 -0.51 -20.08
N ASP A 124 -1.33 0.63 -20.55
CA ASP A 124 -0.33 0.65 -21.61
C ASP A 124 0.98 0.04 -21.12
N PRO A 125 1.69 -0.74 -21.96
CA PRO A 125 2.90 -1.47 -21.58
C PRO A 125 4.10 -0.55 -21.28
N ARG A 126 3.98 0.75 -21.55
CA ARG A 126 4.99 1.77 -21.23
C ARG A 126 5.04 2.07 -19.73
N PHE A 127 3.95 1.78 -19.01
CA PHE A 127 3.87 1.94 -17.57
C PHE A 127 4.37 0.66 -16.88
N GLU A 128 5.27 0.82 -15.91
CA GLU A 128 5.70 -0.29 -15.06
C GLU A 128 4.67 -0.50 -13.95
N ARG A 129 4.05 -1.68 -13.90
CA ARG A 129 3.06 -2.01 -12.87
C ARG A 129 3.75 -2.57 -11.65
N ILE A 130 3.49 -1.95 -10.50
CA ILE A 130 4.09 -2.35 -9.24
C ILE A 130 3.04 -2.98 -8.31
N PRO A 131 3.24 -4.23 -7.84
CA PRO A 131 2.30 -4.88 -6.96
C PRO A 131 2.29 -4.26 -5.55
N CYS A 132 1.09 -4.04 -5.00
CA CYS A 132 0.89 -3.59 -3.61
C CYS A 132 0.45 -4.78 -2.73
N ILE A 133 1.09 -4.98 -1.57
CA ILE A 133 0.76 -6.04 -0.61
C ILE A 133 0.25 -5.37 0.68
N HIS A 134 -0.96 -4.82 0.63
CA HIS A 134 -1.61 -4.31 1.83
C HIS A 134 -3.12 -4.49 1.73
N LYS A 135 -3.77 -4.39 2.88
CA LYS A 135 -5.22 -4.52 2.96
C LYS A 135 -5.86 -3.17 2.64
N GLY A 136 -6.81 -3.16 1.72
CA GLY A 136 -7.46 -1.94 1.25
C GLY A 136 -6.83 -1.43 -0.04
N THR A 137 -7.43 -0.40 -0.60
CA THR A 137 -7.06 0.15 -1.91
C THR A 137 -6.89 1.67 -1.81
N TYR A 138 -6.40 2.17 -0.68
CA TYR A 138 -6.17 3.60 -0.50
C TYR A 138 -4.76 3.90 -1.02
N ALA A 139 -4.69 4.62 -2.14
CA ALA A 139 -3.45 4.83 -2.87
C ALA A 139 -2.47 5.74 -2.10
N ASP A 140 -2.97 6.77 -1.41
CA ASP A 140 -2.10 7.73 -0.70
C ASP A 140 -1.24 7.02 0.35
N ASP A 141 -1.86 6.20 1.22
CA ASP A 141 -1.13 5.43 2.25
C ASP A 141 -0.10 4.50 1.61
N CYS A 142 -0.47 3.83 0.50
CA CYS A 142 0.43 2.96 -0.24
C CYS A 142 1.65 3.72 -0.77
N ILE A 143 1.44 4.92 -1.30
CA ILE A 143 2.49 5.74 -1.90
C ILE A 143 3.41 6.25 -0.79
N VAL A 144 2.86 6.77 0.31
CA VAL A 144 3.61 7.26 1.47
C VAL A 144 4.47 6.16 2.08
N ASP A 145 3.89 4.97 2.33
CA ASP A 145 4.62 3.84 2.88
C ASP A 145 5.76 3.40 1.96
N ARG A 146 5.51 3.37 0.65
CA ARG A 146 6.50 2.96 -0.35
C ARG A 146 7.64 3.96 -0.47
N VAL A 147 7.36 5.26 -0.51
CA VAL A 147 8.39 6.31 -0.52
C VAL A 147 9.19 6.29 0.77
N THR A 148 8.51 6.12 1.91
CA THR A 148 9.17 6.03 3.23
C THR A 148 10.10 4.81 3.31
N GLN A 149 9.69 3.65 2.78
CA GLN A 149 10.55 2.46 2.72
C GLN A 149 11.79 2.69 1.85
N VAL A 150 11.62 3.24 0.65
CA VAL A 150 12.73 3.53 -0.28
C VAL A 150 13.70 4.56 0.30
N GLN A 151 13.17 5.54 1.02
CA GLN A 151 13.98 6.55 1.68
C GLN A 151 14.80 5.98 2.84
N ASN A 152 14.41 4.84 3.41
CA ASN A 152 15.13 4.15 4.50
C ASN A 152 16.02 3.00 3.99
N ASP A 153 15.63 2.33 2.91
CA ASP A 153 16.36 1.22 2.29
C ASP A 153 17.15 1.70 1.06
N ALA A 154 18.45 1.93 1.25
CA ALA A 154 19.38 2.39 0.20
C ALA A 154 19.49 1.46 -1.04
N SER A 155 18.88 0.27 -1.00
CA SER A 155 18.92 -0.73 -2.07
C SER A 155 17.75 -0.67 -3.05
N ILE A 156 16.71 0.14 -2.81
CA ILE A 156 15.54 0.19 -3.68
C ILE A 156 15.63 1.42 -4.57
N SER A 157 15.83 1.18 -5.87
CA SER A 157 15.95 2.19 -6.92
C SER A 157 14.84 3.25 -6.84
N CYS A 158 15.27 4.48 -6.55
CA CYS A 158 14.69 5.79 -6.84
C CYS A 158 13.24 5.83 -7.32
N LEU A 159 12.32 5.88 -6.36
CA LEU A 159 10.92 6.24 -6.61
C LEU A 159 10.79 7.74 -6.33
N PHE A 160 10.66 8.52 -7.40
CA PHE A 160 10.35 9.94 -7.29
C PHE A 160 8.83 10.11 -7.25
N GLN A 161 8.31 10.82 -6.26
CA GLN A 161 6.90 11.21 -6.24
C GLN A 161 6.79 12.60 -6.84
N PHE A 162 6.14 12.70 -8.00
CA PHE A 162 5.77 13.98 -8.56
C PHE A 162 4.44 14.42 -7.92
N ASN A 163 4.51 15.07 -6.77
CA ASN A 163 3.41 15.92 -6.32
C ASN A 163 3.50 17.22 -7.15
N CYS A 164 2.93 17.19 -8.35
CA CYS A 164 2.75 18.40 -9.13
C CYS A 164 1.64 19.23 -8.45
N TYR A 165 2.03 20.08 -7.50
CA TYR A 165 1.37 21.36 -7.29
C TYR A 165 1.69 22.18 -8.55
N ILE A 166 0.91 21.97 -9.60
CA ILE A 166 0.81 22.93 -10.70
C ILE A 166 -0.23 23.93 -10.22
N ASP A 167 0.26 25.06 -9.71
CA ASP A 167 -0.52 26.31 -9.71
C ASP A 167 -0.77 26.76 -11.16
#